data_AF-A0AA39D582-F1
#
_entry.id   AF-A0AA39D582-F1
#
_cell.length_a   1.000
_cell.length_b   1.000
_cell.length_c   1.000
_cell.angle_alpha   90.00
_cell.angle_beta   90.00
_cell.angle_gamma   90.00
#
_symmetry.space_group_name_H-M   'P 1'
#
loop_
_entity.id
_entity.type
_entity.pdbx_description
1 polymer ?
#
loop_
_entity_poly.entity_id
_entity_poly.type
_entity_poly.pdbx_seq_one_letter_code
_entity_poly.pdbx_strand_id
1 'polypeptide(L)'
;MTIQPRTVDDDNTDLPMPTPTIPNRPLTSFKTLSFDIYETLIQWESSIIRHFSPLLVHLGHDSPYKNAATDPTARQALSDLFAKHEKNLQSVWPKTSYTVILERAYIETANEILSDLDSDSDPKMVPSINPDLPNLEVETRANNFGQSVGTWPPFPDTLSAMEKLSRYYRLTALSNVDRQSFSQTLSGPLADTVSFWRIFTAQDVGSYKPCHENFKHLFQNLERTMTIEKDQGGGDDGGDDDDGGDDDDDGDDDDGDDDDDGDGDEAKGPLCTSASTSRFDNLHVAQSLYHDHVPCKALGVPSVWINRSGAGTGRADFKSLHEKGRVGYGWRFNTLAEFADEVDRQHKAL
;
A
#
# COMPACT_ATOMS: atom_id res chain seq x y z
N MET A 1 25.69 3.88 9.52
CA MET A 1 26.04 2.46 9.36
C MET A 1 25.51 2.00 8.03
N THR A 2 26.39 1.63 7.10
CA THR A 2 25.98 1.08 5.80
C THR A 2 25.60 -0.38 6.03
N ILE A 3 24.31 -0.70 5.91
CA ILE A 3 23.80 -2.06 6.04
C ILE A 3 24.29 -2.84 4.81
N GLN A 4 25.08 -3.89 5.03
CA GLN A 4 25.57 -4.78 3.97
C GLN A 4 24.41 -5.62 3.41
N PRO A 5 24.37 -5.90 2.10
CA PRO A 5 23.36 -6.78 1.52
C PRO A 5 23.58 -8.23 1.97
N ARG A 6 22.46 -8.92 2.24
CA ARG A 6 22.39 -10.20 2.94
C ARG A 6 22.59 -11.39 1.99
N THR A 7 23.33 -12.42 2.43
CA THR A 7 23.38 -13.76 1.83
C THR A 7 23.18 -14.82 2.92
N VAL A 8 21.93 -15.14 3.28
CA VAL A 8 21.58 -16.33 4.08
C VAL A 8 20.15 -16.74 3.71
N ASP A 9 20.02 -17.95 3.15
CA ASP A 9 18.83 -18.81 2.97
C ASP A 9 17.46 -18.13 3.20
N ASP A 10 16.86 -17.61 2.12
CA ASP A 10 15.55 -16.95 2.11
C ASP A 10 14.47 -17.98 1.70
N ASP A 11 13.97 -18.77 2.64
CA ASP A 11 12.99 -19.87 2.44
C ASP A 11 11.71 -19.47 1.64
N ASN A 12 11.45 -18.18 1.41
CA ASN A 12 10.29 -17.68 0.66
C ASN A 12 10.60 -17.15 -0.76
N THR A 13 11.87 -16.99 -1.17
CA THR A 13 12.18 -16.87 -2.63
C THR A 13 11.88 -18.18 -3.37
N ASP A 14 11.78 -19.27 -2.62
CA ASP A 14 11.50 -20.63 -3.10
C ASP A 14 10.01 -20.99 -3.11
N LEU A 15 9.12 -20.07 -2.73
CA LEU A 15 7.68 -20.32 -2.91
C LEU A 15 7.41 -20.62 -4.39
N PRO A 16 6.72 -21.73 -4.73
CA PRO A 16 6.40 -22.00 -6.12
C PRO A 16 5.47 -20.91 -6.67
N MET A 17 5.63 -20.55 -7.95
CA MET A 17 4.67 -19.67 -8.62
C MET A 17 3.26 -20.25 -8.45
N PRO A 18 2.30 -19.50 -7.88
CA PRO A 18 0.94 -19.98 -7.74
C PRO A 18 0.27 -20.01 -9.11
N THR A 19 -0.88 -20.68 -9.22
CA THR A 19 -1.74 -20.49 -10.39
C THR A 19 -2.13 -19.01 -10.51
N PRO A 20 -1.85 -18.34 -11.63
CA PRO A 20 -2.22 -16.94 -11.83
C PRO A 20 -3.73 -16.74 -11.66
N THR A 21 -4.13 -15.59 -11.12
CA THR A 21 -5.54 -15.24 -10.92
C THR A 21 -6.33 -15.25 -12.24
N ILE A 22 -5.70 -14.83 -13.33
CA ILE A 22 -6.19 -14.95 -14.70
C ILE A 22 -5.04 -15.46 -15.59
N PRO A 23 -5.32 -16.05 -16.75
CA PRO A 23 -4.27 -16.41 -17.70
C PRO A 23 -3.36 -15.22 -18.03
N ASN A 24 -2.05 -15.45 -17.97
CA ASN A 24 -1.08 -14.40 -18.26
C ASN A 24 -1.21 -13.91 -19.70
N ARG A 25 -1.13 -12.58 -19.86
CA ARG A 25 -1.07 -11.88 -21.14
C ARG A 25 0.17 -10.98 -21.15
N PRO A 26 0.68 -10.55 -22.33
CA PRO A 26 1.87 -9.68 -22.39
C PRO A 26 1.74 -8.43 -21.51
N LEU A 27 2.83 -8.00 -20.86
CA LEU A 27 2.83 -6.82 -20.01
C LEU A 27 2.46 -5.55 -20.80
N THR A 28 2.77 -5.54 -22.09
CA THR A 28 2.40 -4.47 -23.05
C THR A 28 0.89 -4.31 -23.26
N SER A 29 0.08 -5.28 -22.82
CA SER A 29 -1.39 -5.22 -22.98
C SER A 29 -2.11 -4.46 -21.86
N PHE A 30 -1.41 -4.14 -20.75
CA PHE A 30 -1.98 -3.36 -19.66
C PHE A 30 -1.86 -1.85 -19.94
N LYS A 31 -2.79 -1.06 -19.40
CA LYS A 31 -2.83 0.41 -19.58
C LYS A 31 -2.43 1.16 -18.31
N THR A 32 -2.76 0.60 -17.15
CA THR A 32 -2.43 1.16 -15.84
C THR A 32 -1.67 0.17 -14.98
N LEU A 33 -0.83 0.72 -14.13
CA LEU A 33 -0.28 0.01 -12.97
C LEU A 33 -0.84 0.63 -11.71
N SER A 34 -1.37 -0.19 -10.82
CA SER A 34 -1.74 0.23 -9.46
C SER A 34 -0.73 -0.34 -8.47
N PHE A 35 -0.20 0.49 -7.58
CA PHE A 35 0.84 0.12 -6.65
C PHE A 35 0.34 0.14 -5.21
N ASP A 36 0.65 -0.91 -4.48
CA ASP A 36 0.90 -0.75 -3.05
C ASP A 36 2.15 0.15 -2.83
N ILE A 37 2.24 0.81 -1.68
CA ILE A 37 3.27 1.85 -1.43
C ILE A 37 4.31 1.41 -0.40
N TYR A 38 3.87 0.99 0.79
CA TYR A 38 4.76 0.71 1.92
C TYR A 38 5.16 -0.77 1.89
N GLU A 39 6.47 -1.04 1.89
CA GLU A 39 7.14 -2.27 1.46
C GLU A 39 7.20 -2.54 -0.03
N THR A 40 6.30 -2.01 -0.84
CA THR A 40 6.43 -2.14 -2.28
C THR A 40 7.40 -1.11 -2.85
N LEU A 41 7.26 0.17 -2.49
CA LEU A 41 8.10 1.28 -2.95
C LEU A 41 8.98 1.85 -1.83
N ILE A 42 8.44 1.91 -0.61
CA ILE A 42 9.05 2.53 0.58
C ILE A 42 9.51 1.47 1.59
N GLN A 43 10.72 1.62 2.13
CA GLN A 43 11.32 0.78 3.16
C GLN A 43 10.89 1.22 4.57
N TRP A 44 9.70 0.83 5.01
CA TRP A 44 9.23 1.22 6.34
C TRP A 44 9.83 0.38 7.49
N GLU A 45 10.16 -0.90 7.27
CA GLU A 45 10.69 -1.80 8.31
C GLU A 45 11.96 -1.22 8.98
N SER A 46 12.88 -0.69 8.18
CA SER A 46 14.11 -0.05 8.70
C SER A 46 13.81 1.11 9.66
N SER A 47 12.70 1.83 9.45
CA SER A 47 12.25 2.92 10.31
C SER A 47 11.71 2.40 11.64
N ILE A 48 10.96 1.29 11.65
CA ILE A 48 10.54 0.60 12.88
C ILE A 48 11.77 0.30 13.73
N ILE A 49 12.74 -0.42 13.17
CA ILE A 49 13.93 -0.85 13.90
C ILE A 49 14.71 0.35 14.44
N ARG A 50 14.85 1.41 13.64
CA ARG A 50 15.51 2.65 14.08
C ARG A 50 14.81 3.30 15.27
N HIS A 51 13.48 3.38 15.27
CA HIS A 51 12.71 4.03 16.32
C HIS A 51 12.59 3.18 17.61
N PHE A 52 12.64 1.86 17.50
CA PHE A 52 12.68 0.96 18.65
C PHE A 52 14.09 0.78 19.23
N SER A 53 15.15 1.00 18.44
CA SER A 53 16.55 0.78 18.86
C SER A 53 16.89 1.34 20.27
N PRO A 54 16.45 2.55 20.66
CA PRO A 54 16.71 3.08 22.00
C PRO A 54 16.03 2.32 23.14
N LEU A 55 14.94 1.58 22.88
CA LEU A 55 14.29 0.71 23.86
C LEU A 55 14.96 -0.67 23.91
N LEU A 56 15.36 -1.21 22.75
CA LEU A 56 15.95 -2.55 22.65
C LEU A 56 17.25 -2.69 23.46
N VAL A 57 18.03 -1.62 23.61
CA VAL A 57 19.27 -1.65 24.42
C VAL A 57 19.03 -1.94 25.90
N HIS A 58 17.81 -1.80 26.41
CA HIS A 58 17.45 -2.11 27.79
C HIS A 58 16.94 -3.54 28.02
N LEU A 59 16.61 -4.27 26.95
CA LEU A 59 16.08 -5.64 27.07
C LEU A 59 17.15 -6.63 27.58
N GLY A 60 16.71 -7.71 28.23
CA GLY A 60 17.59 -8.81 28.65
C GLY A 60 18.27 -9.50 27.45
N HIS A 61 19.38 -10.21 27.70
CA HIS A 61 20.13 -10.90 26.65
C HIS A 61 19.30 -11.98 25.92
N ASP A 62 18.36 -12.60 26.62
CA ASP A 62 17.51 -13.68 26.08
C ASP A 62 16.25 -13.14 25.37
N SER A 63 16.02 -11.82 25.37
CA SER A 63 14.85 -11.24 24.71
C SER A 63 14.92 -11.48 23.19
N PRO A 64 13.84 -11.96 22.55
CA PRO A 64 13.81 -12.23 21.11
C PRO A 64 13.93 -10.94 20.28
N TYR A 65 13.74 -9.77 20.88
CA TYR A 65 13.79 -8.47 20.18
C TYR A 65 15.14 -7.75 20.34
N LYS A 66 15.98 -8.18 21.30
CA LYS A 66 17.20 -7.47 21.74
C LYS A 66 18.09 -7.02 20.60
N ASN A 67 18.28 -7.92 19.64
CA ASN A 67 19.24 -7.76 18.56
C ASN A 67 18.58 -7.40 17.22
N ALA A 68 17.35 -6.87 17.19
CA ALA A 68 16.62 -6.60 15.94
C ALA A 68 17.36 -5.71 14.92
N ALA A 69 18.33 -4.89 15.37
CA ALA A 69 19.20 -4.12 14.49
C ALA A 69 20.15 -5.00 13.66
N THR A 70 20.63 -6.12 14.19
CA THR A 70 21.70 -6.95 13.60
C THR A 70 21.25 -8.37 13.29
N ASP A 71 20.39 -8.95 14.12
CA ASP A 71 19.80 -10.28 13.98
C ASP A 71 18.48 -10.19 13.18
N PRO A 72 18.40 -10.85 12.01
CA PRO A 72 17.19 -10.80 11.21
C PRO A 72 15.97 -11.56 11.75
N THR A 73 16.17 -12.60 12.56
CA THR A 73 15.09 -13.31 13.23
C THR A 73 14.48 -12.40 14.29
N ALA A 74 15.32 -11.71 15.06
CA ALA A 74 14.87 -10.71 16.03
C ALA A 74 14.17 -9.52 15.34
N ARG A 75 14.69 -9.12 14.17
CA ARG A 75 14.07 -8.09 13.33
C ARG A 75 12.66 -8.48 12.92
N GLN A 76 12.50 -9.66 12.34
CA GLN A 76 11.20 -10.17 11.92
C GLN A 76 10.25 -10.27 13.12
N ALA A 77 10.71 -10.76 14.26
CA ALA A 77 9.88 -10.88 15.47
C ALA A 77 9.35 -9.50 15.93
N LEU A 78 10.20 -8.47 15.94
CA LEU A 78 9.78 -7.11 16.30
C LEU A 78 8.82 -6.52 15.26
N SER A 79 9.12 -6.69 13.97
CA SER A 79 8.29 -6.17 12.88
C SER A 79 6.91 -6.85 12.86
N ASP A 80 6.84 -8.16 13.12
CA ASP A 80 5.58 -8.91 13.21
C ASP A 80 4.76 -8.52 14.45
N LEU A 81 5.42 -8.28 15.59
CA LEU A 81 4.76 -7.77 16.79
C LEU A 81 4.15 -6.38 16.55
N PHE A 82 4.92 -5.48 15.93
CA PHE A 82 4.41 -4.16 15.57
C PHE A 82 3.21 -4.25 14.61
N ALA A 83 3.35 -5.04 13.54
CA ALA A 83 2.29 -5.21 12.53
C ALA A 83 1.01 -5.83 13.13
N LYS A 84 1.13 -6.71 14.13
CA LYS A 84 -0.02 -7.26 14.88
C LYS A 84 -0.80 -6.16 15.59
N HIS A 85 -0.13 -5.28 16.33
CA HIS A 85 -0.77 -4.17 17.05
C HIS A 85 -1.36 -3.15 16.08
N GLU A 86 -0.59 -2.75 15.07
CA GLU A 86 -1.04 -1.84 14.01
C GLU A 86 -2.31 -2.34 13.31
N LYS A 87 -2.33 -3.61 12.90
CA LYS A 87 -3.48 -4.24 12.25
C LYS A 87 -4.71 -4.27 13.16
N ASN A 88 -4.54 -4.57 14.44
CA ASN A 88 -5.62 -4.55 15.41
C ASN A 88 -6.23 -3.14 15.52
N LEU A 89 -5.37 -2.13 15.66
CA LEU A 89 -5.78 -0.73 15.75
C LEU A 89 -6.51 -0.24 14.49
N GLN A 90 -6.04 -0.60 13.30
CA GLN A 90 -6.73 -0.29 12.04
C GLN A 90 -8.13 -0.90 11.97
N SER A 91 -8.32 -2.11 12.51
CA SER A 91 -9.63 -2.76 12.56
C SER A 91 -10.59 -2.08 13.54
N VAL A 92 -10.07 -1.59 14.67
CA VAL A 92 -10.89 -0.93 15.71
C VAL A 92 -11.20 0.53 15.35
N TRP A 93 -10.25 1.21 14.69
CA TRP A 93 -10.33 2.63 14.36
C TRP A 93 -10.07 2.93 12.88
N PRO A 94 -10.96 2.46 11.96
CA PRO A 94 -10.72 2.50 10.51
C PRO A 94 -10.65 3.90 9.88
N LYS A 95 -11.07 4.94 10.61
CA LYS A 95 -11.10 6.34 10.14
C LYS A 95 -10.05 7.23 10.82
N THR A 96 -9.24 6.67 11.71
CA THR A 96 -8.21 7.41 12.44
C THR A 96 -7.02 7.66 11.52
N SER A 97 -6.35 8.80 11.69
CA SER A 97 -5.14 9.10 10.92
C SER A 97 -4.05 8.07 11.20
N TYR A 98 -3.28 7.75 10.17
CA TYR A 98 -2.23 6.76 10.24
C TYR A 98 -1.13 7.15 11.24
N THR A 99 -0.82 8.45 11.36
CA THR A 99 0.03 8.98 12.44
C THR A 99 -0.42 8.51 13.82
N VAL A 100 -1.71 8.61 14.15
CA VAL A 100 -2.23 8.16 15.45
C VAL A 100 -2.20 6.64 15.57
N ILE A 101 -2.48 5.90 14.50
CA ILE A 101 -2.33 4.43 14.47
C ILE A 101 -0.88 4.03 14.79
N LEU A 102 0.12 4.66 14.16
CA LEU A 102 1.53 4.39 14.39
C LEU A 102 1.96 4.75 15.81
N GLU A 103 1.51 5.88 16.35
CA GLU A 103 1.77 6.27 17.75
C GLU A 103 1.26 5.19 18.72
N ARG A 104 0.02 4.74 18.54
CA ARG A 104 -0.61 3.73 19.39
C ARG A 104 0.05 2.37 19.25
N ALA A 105 0.33 1.94 18.01
CA ALA A 105 1.04 0.69 17.74
C ALA A 105 2.44 0.69 18.37
N TYR A 106 3.13 1.85 18.34
CA TYR A 106 4.42 2.00 19.01
C TYR A 106 4.29 1.80 20.52
N ILE A 107 3.32 2.44 21.16
CA ILE A 107 3.07 2.32 22.60
C ILE A 107 2.73 0.87 22.98
N GLU A 108 1.82 0.23 22.25
CA GLU A 108 1.42 -1.17 22.51
C GLU A 108 2.61 -2.12 22.37
N THR A 109 3.41 -1.95 21.32
CA THR A 109 4.63 -2.74 21.11
C THR A 109 5.66 -2.49 22.20
N ALA A 110 5.91 -1.22 22.56
CA ALA A 110 6.87 -0.83 23.59
C ALA A 110 6.48 -1.41 24.95
N ASN A 111 5.20 -1.38 25.29
CA ASN A 111 4.70 -1.96 26.54
C ASN A 111 4.86 -3.49 26.57
N GLU A 112 4.58 -4.19 25.45
CA GLU A 112 4.75 -5.64 25.38
C GLU A 112 6.23 -6.04 25.53
N ILE A 113 7.14 -5.41 24.80
CA ILE A 113 8.58 -5.75 24.89
C ILE A 113 9.22 -5.36 26.24
N LEU A 114 8.73 -4.31 26.90
CA LEU A 114 9.24 -3.88 28.22
C LEU A 114 8.62 -4.69 29.36
N SER A 115 7.47 -5.32 29.14
CA SER A 115 6.89 -6.25 30.12
C SER A 115 7.67 -7.58 30.23
N ASP A 116 8.49 -7.89 29.22
CA ASP A 116 9.42 -9.04 29.20
C ASP A 116 10.74 -8.78 29.97
N LEU A 117 10.83 -7.70 30.76
CA LEU A 117 12.00 -7.46 31.61
C LEU A 117 12.04 -8.45 32.80
N ASP A 118 13.13 -9.20 32.92
CA ASP A 118 13.37 -10.13 34.03
C ASP A 118 13.15 -9.46 35.38
N SER A 119 12.39 -10.11 36.26
CA SER A 119 12.08 -9.64 37.62
C SER A 119 13.31 -9.50 38.54
N ASP A 120 14.46 -10.03 38.12
CA ASP A 120 15.75 -10.00 38.83
C ASP A 120 16.69 -8.87 38.36
N SER A 121 16.26 -8.04 37.42
CA SER A 121 17.04 -6.86 36.99
C SER A 121 17.06 -5.78 38.08
N ASP A 122 18.24 -5.19 38.34
CA ASP A 122 18.44 -4.15 39.35
C ASP A 122 17.41 -3.01 39.16
N PRO A 123 16.55 -2.72 40.16
CA PRO A 123 15.53 -1.66 40.08
C PRO A 123 16.09 -0.25 39.82
N LYS A 124 17.42 -0.09 39.87
CA LYS A 124 18.15 1.15 39.55
C LYS A 124 18.74 1.16 38.13
N MET A 125 18.76 0.05 37.41
CA MET A 125 19.17 -0.03 35.99
C MET A 125 17.98 -0.24 35.04
N VAL A 126 16.87 -0.77 35.55
CA VAL A 126 15.55 -0.41 35.01
C VAL A 126 15.36 1.05 35.38
N PRO A 127 15.16 2.00 34.44
CA PRO A 127 14.74 3.35 34.83
C PRO A 127 13.57 3.14 35.78
N SER A 128 13.68 3.61 37.02
CA SER A 128 12.62 3.42 38.02
C SER A 128 11.30 3.67 37.31
N ILE A 129 10.50 2.61 37.17
CA ILE A 129 9.16 2.66 36.59
C ILE A 129 8.33 3.38 37.66
N ASN A 130 8.57 4.69 37.74
CA ASN A 130 7.85 5.62 38.54
C ASN A 130 6.50 5.75 37.83
N PRO A 131 5.35 5.37 38.39
CA PRO A 131 4.09 5.27 37.63
C PRO A 131 3.66 6.56 36.89
N ASP A 132 4.28 7.71 37.18
CA ASP A 132 3.94 9.03 36.62
C ASP A 132 4.96 9.63 35.60
N LEU A 133 6.11 8.98 35.31
CA LEU A 133 7.17 9.49 34.39
C LEU A 133 7.51 8.67 33.10
N PRO A 134 7.29 7.33 33.00
CA PRO A 134 7.56 6.45 31.85
C PRO A 134 6.70 6.76 30.64
N ASN A 135 5.52 7.33 30.85
CA ASN A 135 4.62 7.68 29.77
C ASN A 135 5.24 8.74 28.86
N LEU A 136 5.94 9.76 29.39
CA LEU A 136 6.39 10.87 28.55
C LEU A 136 7.48 10.47 27.54
N GLU A 137 8.44 9.61 27.89
CA GLU A 137 9.49 9.21 26.94
C GLU A 137 8.94 8.29 25.84
N VAL A 138 8.15 7.27 26.21
CA VAL A 138 7.51 6.37 25.24
C VAL A 138 6.51 7.15 24.38
N GLU A 139 5.71 8.04 24.96
CA GLU A 139 4.78 8.92 24.23
C GLU A 139 5.53 9.88 23.30
N THR A 140 6.65 10.47 23.75
CA THR A 140 7.48 11.34 22.89
C THR A 140 8.07 10.54 21.72
N ARG A 141 8.55 9.32 21.95
CA ARG A 141 9.08 8.44 20.90
C ARG A 141 7.98 7.98 19.95
N ALA A 142 6.81 7.65 20.48
CA ALA A 142 5.63 7.29 19.72
C ALA A 142 5.21 8.44 18.81
N ASN A 143 5.10 9.66 19.34
CA ASN A 143 4.78 10.85 18.57
C ASN A 143 5.79 11.10 17.45
N ASN A 144 7.09 11.04 17.76
CA ASN A 144 8.14 11.16 16.76
C ASN A 144 8.06 10.07 15.68
N PHE A 145 7.66 8.85 16.04
CA PHE A 145 7.47 7.76 15.09
C PHE A 145 6.23 7.97 14.21
N GLY A 146 5.11 8.39 14.78
CA GLY A 146 3.89 8.69 14.01
C GLY A 146 4.06 9.81 12.99
N GLN A 147 4.95 10.77 13.27
CA GLN A 147 5.30 11.87 12.36
C GLN A 147 6.40 11.50 11.34
N SER A 148 6.90 10.26 11.36
CA SER A 148 8.10 9.88 10.58
C SER A 148 7.81 9.39 9.16
N VAL A 149 6.55 9.20 8.76
CA VAL A 149 6.17 8.57 7.48
C VAL A 149 6.86 9.21 6.28
N GLY A 150 6.90 10.55 6.22
CA GLY A 150 7.59 11.30 5.17
C GLY A 150 9.12 11.20 5.15
N THR A 151 9.72 10.46 6.09
CA THR A 151 11.18 10.28 6.18
C THR A 151 11.64 8.87 5.82
N TRP A 152 10.70 7.96 5.55
CA TRP A 152 11.01 6.56 5.26
C TRP A 152 11.60 6.44 3.85
N PRO A 153 12.79 5.85 3.68
CA PRO A 153 13.48 5.87 2.40
C PRO A 153 12.80 4.96 1.37
N PRO A 154 12.86 5.27 0.07
CA PRO A 154 12.48 4.31 -0.96
C PRO A 154 13.47 3.13 -0.99
N PHE A 155 13.08 1.98 -1.56
CA PHE A 155 14.07 0.97 -1.94
C PHE A 155 15.04 1.53 -2.98
N PRO A 156 16.32 1.09 -3.02
CA PRO A 156 17.33 1.67 -3.91
C PRO A 156 16.95 1.65 -5.40
N ASP A 157 16.15 0.67 -5.82
CA ASP A 157 15.66 0.50 -7.18
C ASP A 157 14.36 1.28 -7.50
N THR A 158 13.61 1.73 -6.48
CA THR A 158 12.26 2.29 -6.64
C THR A 158 12.22 3.46 -7.60
N LEU A 159 13.06 4.48 -7.40
CA LEU A 159 12.98 5.73 -8.18
C LEU A 159 13.23 5.48 -9.68
N SER A 160 14.32 4.77 -10.00
CA SER A 160 14.68 4.44 -11.38
C SER A 160 13.65 3.53 -12.06
N ALA A 161 13.04 2.61 -11.31
CA ALA A 161 12.03 1.70 -11.83
C ALA A 161 10.71 2.44 -12.09
N MET A 162 10.27 3.31 -11.18
CA MET A 162 9.06 4.13 -11.35
C MET A 162 9.19 5.10 -12.54
N GLU A 163 10.36 5.71 -12.74
CA GLU A 163 10.65 6.55 -13.91
C GLU A 163 10.59 5.75 -15.22
N LYS A 164 11.04 4.50 -15.23
CA LYS A 164 10.96 3.63 -16.41
C LYS A 164 9.51 3.20 -16.68
N LEU A 165 8.77 2.82 -15.64
CA LEU A 165 7.38 2.37 -15.75
C LEU A 165 6.44 3.50 -16.19
N SER A 166 6.70 4.76 -15.78
CA SER A 166 5.87 5.92 -16.16
C SER A 166 5.90 6.22 -17.68
N ARG A 167 6.89 5.70 -18.40
CA ARG A 167 6.99 5.83 -19.87
C ARG A 167 5.94 5.00 -20.61
N TYR A 168 5.44 3.94 -19.98
CA TYR A 168 4.56 2.96 -20.60
C TYR A 168 3.16 2.94 -19.98
N TYR A 169 3.03 3.32 -18.71
CA TYR A 169 1.79 3.17 -17.96
C TYR A 169 1.39 4.43 -17.21
N ARG A 170 0.08 4.59 -17.03
CA ARG A 170 -0.48 5.48 -16.02
C ARG A 170 -0.34 4.83 -14.64
N LEU A 171 0.45 5.45 -13.77
CA LEU A 171 0.76 4.93 -12.44
C LEU A 171 -0.30 5.39 -11.43
N THR A 172 -0.82 4.47 -10.64
CA THR A 172 -1.85 4.73 -9.61
C THR A 172 -1.37 4.23 -8.25
N ALA A 173 -1.59 5.00 -7.19
CA ALA A 173 -1.36 4.55 -5.81
C ALA A 173 -2.63 3.95 -5.21
N LEU A 174 -2.52 2.80 -4.53
CA LEU A 174 -3.55 2.22 -3.66
C LEU A 174 -2.95 1.97 -2.26
N SER A 175 -3.10 2.96 -1.38
CA SER A 175 -2.39 3.03 -0.10
C SER A 175 -3.33 2.83 1.10
N ASN A 176 -2.87 2.12 2.13
CA ASN A 176 -3.54 2.09 3.43
C ASN A 176 -3.30 3.37 4.25
N VAL A 177 -2.27 4.14 3.92
CA VAL A 177 -1.94 5.39 4.62
C VAL A 177 -2.82 6.53 4.13
N ASP A 178 -3.28 7.37 5.06
CA ASP A 178 -4.14 8.51 4.77
C ASP A 178 -3.47 9.58 3.90
N ARG A 179 -4.28 10.51 3.38
CA ARG A 179 -3.84 11.52 2.42
C ARG A 179 -2.76 12.45 2.98
N GLN A 180 -2.83 12.82 4.26
CA GLN A 180 -1.88 13.74 4.87
C GLN A 180 -0.52 13.06 5.08
N SER A 181 -0.50 11.84 5.63
CA SER A 181 0.75 11.09 5.79
C SER A 181 1.35 10.70 4.44
N PHE A 182 0.53 10.32 3.46
CA PHE A 182 1.04 9.98 2.13
C PHE A 182 1.56 11.20 1.36
N SER A 183 0.99 12.40 1.54
CA SER A 183 1.52 13.61 0.90
C SER A 183 2.95 13.93 1.34
N GLN A 184 3.32 13.61 2.58
CA GLN A 184 4.71 13.74 3.05
C GLN A 184 5.65 12.73 2.38
N THR A 185 5.15 11.54 2.02
CA THR A 185 5.91 10.57 1.23
C THR A 185 6.16 11.09 -0.19
N LEU A 186 5.15 11.74 -0.78
CA LEU A 186 5.26 12.35 -2.11
C LEU A 186 6.21 13.56 -2.14
N SER A 187 6.18 14.41 -1.12
CA SER A 187 7.05 15.59 -1.03
C SER A 187 8.43 15.32 -0.45
N GLY A 188 8.65 14.12 0.11
CA GLY A 188 9.94 13.69 0.65
C GLY A 188 10.58 12.60 -0.22
N PRO A 189 10.51 11.31 0.18
CA PRO A 189 11.27 10.22 -0.45
C PRO A 189 10.94 9.95 -1.92
N LEU A 190 9.77 10.35 -2.41
CA LEU A 190 9.35 10.16 -3.80
C LEU A 190 9.34 11.46 -4.63
N ALA A 191 9.77 12.57 -4.04
CA ALA A 191 9.75 13.88 -4.68
C ALA A 191 10.51 13.88 -6.00
N ASP A 192 10.05 14.73 -6.92
CA ASP A 192 10.63 15.01 -8.25
C ASP A 192 10.68 13.84 -9.24
N THR A 193 10.54 12.59 -8.79
CA THR A 193 10.70 11.40 -9.65
C THR A 193 9.39 10.66 -9.90
N VAL A 194 8.57 10.49 -8.86
CA VAL A 194 7.35 9.69 -8.96
C VAL A 194 6.13 10.58 -9.01
N SER A 195 5.41 10.52 -10.13
CA SER A 195 4.10 11.15 -10.28
C SER A 195 3.03 10.07 -10.48
N PHE A 196 2.01 10.10 -9.63
CA PHE A 196 0.86 9.23 -9.76
C PHE A 196 -0.25 9.95 -10.52
N TRP A 197 -0.78 9.30 -11.55
CA TRP A 197 -1.97 9.75 -12.26
C TRP A 197 -3.19 9.77 -11.34
N ARG A 198 -3.32 8.79 -10.44
CA ARG A 198 -4.38 8.74 -9.43
C ARG A 198 -3.85 8.21 -8.10
N ILE A 199 -4.45 8.66 -7.02
CA ILE A 199 -4.10 8.26 -5.65
C ILE A 199 -5.39 7.90 -4.92
N PHE A 200 -5.48 6.66 -4.47
CA PHE A 200 -6.56 6.15 -3.62
C PHE A 200 -5.98 5.71 -2.28
N THR A 201 -6.46 6.32 -1.21
CA THR A 201 -6.07 6.02 0.17
C THR A 201 -7.17 5.24 0.89
N ALA A 202 -6.84 4.56 2.00
CA ALA A 202 -7.86 3.94 2.85
C ALA A 202 -8.90 4.96 3.35
N GLN A 203 -8.49 6.23 3.55
CA GLN A 203 -9.38 7.32 3.92
C GLN A 203 -10.43 7.59 2.83
N ASP A 204 -10.04 7.59 1.56
CA ASP A 204 -10.96 7.80 0.43
C ASP A 204 -11.97 6.66 0.30
N VAL A 205 -11.55 5.43 0.60
CA VAL A 205 -12.37 4.22 0.51
C VAL A 205 -13.25 4.03 1.75
N GLY A 206 -12.79 4.49 2.92
CA GLY A 206 -13.40 4.23 4.23
C GLY A 206 -13.06 2.85 4.81
N SER A 207 -12.04 2.16 4.29
CA SER A 207 -11.55 0.88 4.81
C SER A 207 -10.09 0.62 4.45
N TYR A 208 -9.42 -0.24 5.23
CA TYR A 208 -8.06 -0.70 4.96
C TYR A 208 -8.07 -1.98 4.11
N LYS A 209 -7.08 -2.13 3.21
CA LYS A 209 -6.72 -3.43 2.62
C LYS A 209 -6.47 -4.43 3.75
N PRO A 210 -6.91 -5.71 3.65
CA PRO A 210 -7.35 -6.42 2.45
C PRO A 210 -8.86 -6.32 2.15
N CYS A 211 -9.57 -5.32 2.67
CA CYS A 211 -10.98 -5.12 2.32
C CYS A 211 -11.15 -5.03 0.79
N HIS A 212 -12.11 -5.78 0.25
CA HIS A 212 -12.36 -5.80 -1.20
C HIS A 212 -12.83 -4.45 -1.74
N GLU A 213 -13.41 -3.59 -0.88
CA GLU A 213 -13.88 -2.25 -1.27
C GLU A 213 -12.74 -1.37 -1.77
N ASN A 214 -11.50 -1.53 -1.27
CA ASN A 214 -10.34 -0.79 -1.78
C ASN A 214 -10.09 -1.05 -3.27
N PHE A 215 -10.16 -2.32 -3.67
CA PHE A 215 -9.94 -2.74 -5.05
C PHE A 215 -11.14 -2.41 -5.94
N LYS A 216 -12.38 -2.58 -5.43
CA LYS A 216 -13.58 -2.16 -6.18
C LYS A 216 -13.57 -0.66 -6.44
N HIS A 217 -13.24 0.15 -5.43
CA HIS A 217 -13.13 1.60 -5.55
C HIS A 217 -12.06 2.01 -6.56
N LEU A 218 -10.89 1.36 -6.54
CA LEU A 218 -9.85 1.54 -7.56
C LEU A 218 -10.44 1.37 -8.97
N PHE A 219 -11.01 0.21 -9.29
CA PHE A 219 -11.45 -0.08 -10.66
C PHE A 219 -12.62 0.78 -11.13
N GLN A 220 -13.60 1.04 -10.25
CA GLN A 220 -14.71 1.93 -10.58
C GLN A 220 -14.23 3.33 -10.98
N ASN A 221 -13.21 3.85 -10.30
CA ASN A 221 -12.67 5.18 -10.59
C ASN A 221 -11.71 5.20 -11.79
N LEU A 222 -10.90 4.14 -11.99
CA LEU A 222 -10.08 4.02 -13.19
C LEU A 222 -10.96 3.97 -14.45
N GLU A 223 -12.03 3.16 -14.43
CA GLU A 223 -12.97 3.04 -15.54
C GLU A 223 -13.68 4.36 -15.82
N ARG A 224 -14.25 5.00 -14.78
CA ARG A 224 -14.89 6.32 -14.91
C ARG A 224 -13.95 7.36 -15.51
N THR A 225 -12.72 7.42 -15.03
CA THR A 225 -11.75 8.41 -15.51
C THR A 225 -11.42 8.19 -16.98
N MET A 226 -11.16 6.94 -17.38
CA MET A 226 -10.84 6.65 -18.78
C MET A 226 -12.02 6.87 -19.73
N THR A 227 -13.26 6.72 -19.26
CA THR A 227 -14.45 7.06 -20.05
C THR A 227 -14.53 8.57 -20.28
N ILE A 228 -14.40 9.38 -19.22
CA ILE A 228 -14.44 10.86 -19.34
C ILE A 228 -13.36 11.37 -20.30
N GLU A 229 -12.13 10.85 -20.22
CA GLU A 229 -11.03 11.26 -21.11
C GLU A 229 -11.28 10.86 -22.58
N LYS A 230 -11.99 9.76 -22.84
CA LYS A 230 -12.39 9.39 -24.20
C LYS A 230 -13.45 10.34 -24.75
N ASP A 231 -14.41 10.71 -23.91
CA ASP A 231 -15.52 11.58 -24.29
C ASP A 231 -15.04 13.03 -24.55
N GLN A 232 -14.05 13.50 -23.77
CA GLN A 232 -13.40 14.81 -23.98
C GLN A 232 -12.38 14.81 -25.14
N GLY A 233 -11.88 13.65 -25.56
CA GLY A 233 -10.92 13.52 -26.67
C GLY A 233 -11.53 13.54 -28.08
N GLY A 234 -12.83 13.85 -28.22
CA GLY A 234 -13.55 13.88 -29.49
C GLY A 234 -13.82 15.27 -30.08
N GLY A 235 -13.35 16.36 -29.44
CA GLY A 235 -13.54 17.73 -29.92
C GLY A 235 -12.22 18.42 -30.20
N ASP A 236 -11.89 18.56 -31.48
CA ASP A 236 -11.00 19.60 -32.00
C ASP A 236 -11.87 20.86 -32.18
N ASP A 237 -11.66 21.89 -31.36
CA ASP A 237 -11.58 23.30 -31.78
C ASP A 237 -11.44 24.24 -30.57
N GLY A 238 -10.37 25.04 -30.58
CA GLY A 238 -10.43 26.47 -30.29
C GLY A 238 -10.56 26.94 -28.83
N GLY A 239 -9.44 27.46 -28.30
CA GLY A 239 -9.33 28.87 -27.85
C GLY A 239 -10.18 29.35 -26.66
N ASP A 240 -9.45 29.79 -25.63
CA ASP A 240 -9.68 30.98 -24.80
C ASP A 240 -11.12 31.27 -24.30
N ASP A 241 -11.32 31.26 -22.98
CA ASP A 241 -11.40 32.51 -22.21
C ASP A 241 -11.70 32.25 -20.72
N ASP A 242 -10.95 32.98 -19.88
CA ASP A 242 -11.33 33.41 -18.54
C ASP A 242 -12.72 34.10 -18.59
N ASP A 243 -13.58 33.88 -17.60
CA ASP A 243 -13.85 34.84 -16.52
C ASP A 243 -15.10 34.45 -15.73
N GLY A 244 -15.11 34.86 -14.46
CA GLY A 244 -16.17 34.58 -13.51
C GLY A 244 -17.48 35.34 -13.74
N GLY A 245 -18.46 35.03 -12.89
CA GLY A 245 -19.73 35.73 -12.84
C GLY A 245 -20.74 34.90 -12.06
N ASP A 246 -20.90 35.26 -10.78
CA ASP A 246 -22.10 35.01 -10.00
C ASP A 246 -23.34 35.45 -10.80
N ASP A 247 -24.42 34.69 -10.73
CA ASP A 247 -25.77 35.26 -10.69
C ASP A 247 -26.71 34.24 -10.03
N ASP A 248 -27.27 34.68 -8.91
CA ASP A 248 -28.45 34.14 -8.25
C ASP A 248 -29.65 34.20 -9.21
N ASP A 249 -30.47 33.15 -9.26
CA ASP A 249 -31.90 33.36 -9.53
C ASP A 249 -32.75 32.27 -8.88
N ASP A 250 -33.72 32.76 -8.11
CA ASP A 250 -34.77 32.02 -7.41
C ASP A 250 -35.86 31.56 -8.40
N GLY A 251 -36.52 30.45 -8.12
CA GLY A 251 -37.76 30.12 -8.84
C GLY A 251 -38.31 28.72 -8.66
N ASP A 252 -39.09 28.55 -7.59
CA ASP A 252 -40.36 27.84 -7.46
C ASP A 252 -40.58 26.43 -8.07
N ASP A 253 -40.86 25.50 -7.15
CA ASP A 253 -41.99 24.56 -7.11
C ASP A 253 -42.77 24.29 -8.41
N ASP A 254 -42.78 23.03 -8.85
CA ASP A 254 -44.04 22.39 -9.26
C ASP A 254 -43.98 20.86 -9.07
N ASP A 255 -44.94 20.37 -8.28
CA ASP A 255 -45.22 18.97 -8.02
C ASP A 255 -45.98 18.38 -9.22
N GLY A 256 -45.52 17.25 -9.74
CA GLY A 256 -46.19 16.53 -10.82
C GLY A 256 -45.94 15.03 -10.73
N ASP A 257 -46.70 14.37 -9.84
CA ASP A 257 -46.98 12.93 -9.91
C ASP A 257 -47.68 12.63 -11.25
N ASP A 258 -47.16 11.70 -12.03
CA ASP A 258 -47.96 10.90 -12.96
C ASP A 258 -47.30 9.52 -13.14
N ASP A 259 -47.99 8.53 -12.58
CA ASP A 259 -47.82 7.11 -12.85
C ASP A 259 -48.21 6.82 -14.33
N ASP A 260 -47.33 6.16 -15.09
CA ASP A 260 -47.75 5.46 -16.32
C ASP A 260 -47.03 4.11 -16.46
N ASP A 261 -47.82 3.06 -16.29
CA ASP A 261 -47.50 1.67 -16.56
C ASP A 261 -47.56 1.41 -18.08
N GLY A 262 -46.42 1.08 -18.69
CA GLY A 262 -46.33 0.73 -20.11
C GLY A 262 -45.37 -0.41 -20.40
N ASP A 263 -45.91 -1.63 -20.44
CA ASP A 263 -45.30 -2.85 -21.00
C ASP A 263 -45.07 -2.70 -22.53
N GLY A 264 -43.94 -3.18 -23.06
CA GLY A 264 -43.80 -3.46 -24.49
C GLY A 264 -42.49 -3.07 -25.19
N ASP A 265 -41.74 -4.12 -25.49
CA ASP A 265 -41.17 -4.43 -26.82
C ASP A 265 -39.68 -4.15 -27.12
N GLU A 266 -39.11 -5.18 -27.74
CA GLU A 266 -37.72 -5.36 -28.12
C GLU A 266 -37.30 -4.38 -29.23
N ALA A 267 -36.30 -3.54 -28.96
CA ALA A 267 -35.54 -2.86 -30.01
C ALA A 267 -34.06 -3.28 -29.95
N LYS A 268 -33.72 -4.33 -30.72
CA LYS A 268 -32.34 -4.66 -31.08
C LYS A 268 -31.78 -3.61 -32.04
N GLY A 269 -31.17 -2.56 -31.49
CA GLY A 269 -30.23 -1.68 -32.20
C GLY A 269 -28.79 -2.18 -32.06
N PRO A 270 -27.87 -1.87 -32.99
CA PRO A 270 -26.51 -2.38 -32.94
C PRO A 270 -25.79 -1.73 -31.76
N LEU A 271 -25.63 -2.46 -30.66
CA LEU A 271 -24.80 -2.00 -29.55
C LEU A 271 -23.34 -2.02 -30.03
N CYS A 272 -22.92 -0.86 -30.53
CA CYS A 272 -21.54 -0.50 -30.79
C CYS A 272 -20.69 -1.01 -29.63
N THR A 273 -19.70 -1.85 -29.94
CA THR A 273 -18.70 -2.35 -29.01
C THR A 273 -17.84 -1.19 -28.53
N SER A 274 -18.33 -0.39 -27.59
CA SER A 274 -17.48 0.54 -26.87
C SER A 274 -16.63 -0.29 -25.90
N ALA A 275 -15.32 -0.28 -26.12
CA ALA A 275 -14.37 -0.91 -25.22
C ALA A 275 -14.41 -0.20 -23.86
N SER A 276 -15.30 -0.67 -22.97
CA SER A 276 -15.19 -0.48 -21.52
C SER A 276 -13.78 -0.91 -21.14
N THR A 277 -13.06 -0.01 -20.50
CA THR A 277 -11.76 -0.32 -19.91
C THR A 277 -12.02 -1.20 -18.70
N SER A 278 -12.16 -2.49 -18.97
CA SER A 278 -12.46 -3.52 -17.99
C SER A 278 -11.33 -3.60 -16.96
N ARG A 279 -11.66 -3.94 -15.71
CA ARG A 279 -10.72 -4.25 -14.60
C ARG A 279 -9.44 -5.02 -14.98
N PHE A 280 -9.47 -5.75 -16.10
CA PHE A 280 -8.34 -6.47 -16.66
C PHE A 280 -7.22 -5.58 -17.21
N ASP A 281 -7.49 -4.32 -17.59
CA ASP A 281 -6.51 -3.38 -18.15
C ASP A 281 -5.56 -2.79 -17.10
N ASN A 282 -5.81 -3.04 -15.81
CA ASN A 282 -4.93 -2.71 -14.71
C ASN A 282 -4.13 -3.92 -14.26
N LEU A 283 -2.83 -3.74 -14.01
CA LEU A 283 -1.97 -4.71 -13.35
C LEU A 283 -1.59 -4.20 -11.95
N HIS A 284 -1.92 -4.96 -10.92
CA HIS A 284 -1.61 -4.57 -9.53
C HIS A 284 -0.21 -5.04 -9.11
N VAL A 285 0.59 -4.16 -8.52
CA VAL A 285 1.99 -4.40 -8.16
C VAL A 285 2.15 -4.20 -6.65
N ALA A 286 2.53 -5.25 -5.93
CA ALA A 286 2.62 -5.21 -4.48
C ALA A 286 3.65 -6.21 -3.92
N GLN A 287 4.09 -5.96 -2.69
CA GLN A 287 4.86 -6.89 -1.88
C GLN A 287 3.95 -7.78 -1.03
N SER A 288 2.90 -7.20 -0.41
CA SER A 288 2.11 -7.91 0.59
C SER A 288 1.20 -8.97 -0.02
N LEU A 289 1.45 -10.24 0.34
CA LEU A 289 0.56 -11.33 -0.05
C LEU A 289 -0.84 -11.18 0.57
N TYR A 290 -0.91 -10.78 1.84
CA TYR A 290 -2.16 -10.69 2.59
C TYR A 290 -2.99 -9.45 2.19
N HIS A 291 -2.37 -8.27 2.16
CA HIS A 291 -3.07 -7.00 1.93
C HIS A 291 -3.50 -6.84 0.47
N ASP A 292 -2.74 -7.41 -0.47
CA ASP A 292 -2.92 -7.11 -1.90
C ASP A 292 -3.20 -8.35 -2.75
N HIS A 293 -2.38 -9.40 -2.67
CA HIS A 293 -2.54 -10.55 -3.56
C HIS A 293 -3.74 -11.44 -3.21
N VAL A 294 -4.12 -11.55 -1.93
CA VAL A 294 -5.34 -12.24 -1.51
C VAL A 294 -6.60 -11.57 -2.09
N PRO A 295 -6.84 -10.27 -1.89
CA PRO A 295 -8.01 -9.62 -2.49
C PRO A 295 -7.92 -9.54 -4.02
N CYS A 296 -6.72 -9.38 -4.61
CA CYS A 296 -6.56 -9.47 -6.07
C CYS A 296 -7.06 -10.81 -6.61
N LYS A 297 -6.68 -11.92 -5.97
CA LYS A 297 -7.17 -13.25 -6.36
C LYS A 297 -8.68 -13.37 -6.25
N ALA A 298 -9.24 -12.94 -5.12
CA ALA A 298 -10.67 -13.03 -4.87
C ALA A 298 -11.51 -12.24 -5.90
N LEU A 299 -10.94 -11.16 -6.45
CA LEU A 299 -11.62 -10.25 -7.38
C LEU A 299 -11.23 -10.47 -8.86
N GLY A 300 -10.36 -11.43 -9.17
CA GLY A 300 -9.95 -11.68 -10.56
C GLY A 300 -8.97 -10.64 -11.12
N VAL A 301 -8.19 -9.97 -10.25
CA VAL A 301 -7.25 -8.91 -10.63
C VAL A 301 -5.88 -9.52 -10.93
N PRO A 302 -5.29 -9.28 -12.12
CA PRO A 302 -3.93 -9.69 -12.40
C PRO A 302 -2.96 -8.90 -11.54
N SER A 303 -1.93 -9.57 -11.02
CA SER A 303 -0.95 -8.93 -10.14
C SER A 303 0.48 -9.42 -10.37
N VAL A 304 1.43 -8.59 -9.96
CA VAL A 304 2.87 -8.84 -9.92
C VAL A 304 3.31 -8.80 -8.46
N TRP A 305 3.95 -9.88 -8.01
CA TRP A 305 4.54 -9.90 -6.67
C TRP A 305 5.98 -9.38 -6.72
N ILE A 306 6.24 -8.27 -6.03
CA ILE A 306 7.58 -7.76 -5.77
C ILE A 306 8.00 -8.29 -4.41
N ASN A 307 8.71 -9.41 -4.39
CA ASN A 307 9.00 -10.15 -3.16
C ASN A 307 9.82 -9.34 -2.14
N ARG A 308 10.71 -8.45 -2.62
CA ARG A 308 11.66 -7.69 -1.79
C ARG A 308 12.47 -8.64 -0.88
N SER A 309 13.23 -9.56 -1.48
CA SER A 309 13.97 -10.60 -0.74
C SER A 309 14.67 -10.07 0.51
N GLY A 310 14.42 -10.71 1.65
CA GLY A 310 14.90 -10.31 2.98
C GLY A 310 14.16 -9.15 3.68
N ALA A 311 13.17 -8.50 3.06
CA ALA A 311 12.35 -7.46 3.66
C ALA A 311 10.90 -7.94 3.83
N GLY A 312 10.30 -7.57 4.96
CA GLY A 312 8.86 -7.41 5.03
C GLY A 312 8.11 -8.03 6.19
N THR A 313 7.02 -7.38 6.59
CA THR A 313 6.15 -7.80 7.70
C THR A 313 5.18 -8.91 7.31
N GLY A 314 4.86 -9.80 8.26
CA GLY A 314 3.91 -10.89 8.02
C GLY A 314 4.43 -11.97 7.08
N ARG A 315 5.76 -12.06 6.88
CA ARG A 315 6.43 -13.12 6.09
C ARG A 315 6.09 -14.52 6.59
N ALA A 316 5.86 -14.68 7.89
CA ALA A 316 5.42 -15.94 8.50
C ALA A 316 4.11 -16.48 7.86
N ASP A 317 3.23 -15.60 7.39
CA ASP A 317 1.95 -16.00 6.79
C ASP A 317 2.07 -16.36 5.30
N PHE A 318 3.16 -15.99 4.62
CA PHE A 318 3.25 -16.13 3.15
C PHE A 318 3.13 -17.58 2.69
N LYS A 319 3.86 -18.49 3.34
CA LYS A 319 3.81 -19.93 3.05
C LYS A 319 2.41 -20.49 3.28
N SER A 320 1.79 -20.14 4.41
CA SER A 320 0.41 -20.54 4.75
C SER A 320 -0.60 -20.04 3.71
N LEU A 321 -0.46 -18.81 3.21
CA LEU A 321 -1.31 -18.26 2.15
C LEU A 321 -1.12 -19.01 0.81
N HIS A 322 0.11 -19.38 0.47
CA HIS A 322 0.42 -20.18 -0.71
C HIS A 322 -0.16 -21.59 -0.64
N GLU A 323 0.10 -22.31 0.44
CA GLU A 323 -0.37 -23.69 0.65
C GLU A 323 -1.90 -23.78 0.67
N LYS A 324 -2.56 -22.76 1.21
CA LYS A 324 -4.04 -22.63 1.19
C LYS A 324 -4.58 -22.14 -0.15
N GLY A 325 -3.72 -21.89 -1.14
CA GLY A 325 -4.12 -21.40 -2.45
C GLY A 325 -4.82 -20.04 -2.40
N ARG A 326 -4.47 -19.17 -1.45
CA ARG A 326 -5.15 -17.87 -1.28
C ARG A 326 -4.60 -16.75 -2.16
N VAL A 327 -3.48 -16.97 -2.85
CA VAL A 327 -2.83 -16.00 -3.74
C VAL A 327 -2.70 -16.52 -5.18
N GLY A 328 -2.53 -15.60 -6.13
CA GLY A 328 -2.49 -15.90 -7.56
C GLY A 328 -1.93 -14.75 -8.40
N TYR A 329 -0.63 -14.49 -8.33
CA TYR A 329 0.02 -13.47 -9.16
C TYR A 329 0.57 -14.08 -10.45
N GLY A 330 0.55 -13.31 -11.53
CA GLY A 330 1.01 -13.74 -12.85
C GLY A 330 2.54 -13.68 -13.00
N TRP A 331 3.17 -12.80 -12.25
CA TRP A 331 4.61 -12.55 -12.29
C TRP A 331 5.17 -12.38 -10.88
N ARG A 332 6.46 -12.67 -10.75
CA ARG A 332 7.24 -12.48 -9.54
C ARG A 332 8.60 -11.89 -9.90
N PHE A 333 9.00 -10.86 -9.17
CA PHE A 333 10.32 -10.26 -9.25
C PHE A 333 10.85 -10.00 -7.84
N ASN A 334 12.18 -10.00 -7.66
CA ASN A 334 12.78 -9.68 -6.37
C ASN A 334 12.76 -8.17 -6.11
N THR A 335 12.89 -7.39 -7.18
CA THR A 335 12.96 -5.92 -7.14
C THR A 335 11.99 -5.29 -8.14
N LEU A 336 11.68 -4.01 -7.94
CA LEU A 336 10.89 -3.24 -8.89
C LEU A 336 11.68 -2.94 -10.16
N ALA A 337 13.01 -2.82 -10.08
CA ALA A 337 13.88 -2.68 -11.26
C ALA A 337 13.77 -3.89 -12.20
N GLU A 338 13.82 -5.12 -11.69
CA GLU A 338 13.66 -6.33 -12.50
C GLU A 338 12.31 -6.35 -13.23
N PHE A 339 11.24 -5.96 -12.54
CA PHE A 339 9.92 -5.82 -13.18
C PHE A 339 9.93 -4.76 -14.28
N ALA A 340 10.50 -3.58 -14.01
CA ALA A 340 10.58 -2.49 -14.97
C ALA A 340 11.45 -2.83 -16.18
N ASP A 341 12.52 -3.60 -16.00
CA ASP A 341 13.37 -4.11 -17.08
C ASP A 341 12.59 -5.08 -17.98
N GLU A 342 11.79 -5.97 -17.40
CA GLU A 342 10.96 -6.89 -18.17
C GLU A 342 9.85 -6.16 -18.96
N VAL A 343 9.23 -5.14 -18.36
CA VAL A 343 8.29 -4.25 -19.07
C VAL A 343 8.97 -3.58 -20.27
N ASP A 344 10.13 -2.97 -20.06
CA ASP A 344 10.87 -2.25 -21.08
C ASP A 344 11.33 -3.19 -22.21
N ARG A 345 11.78 -4.39 -21.86
CA ARG A 345 12.15 -5.43 -22.82
C ARG A 345 10.97 -5.84 -23.71
N GLN A 346 9.77 -6.02 -23.14
CA GLN A 346 8.59 -6.39 -23.93
C GLN A 346 8.12 -5.24 -24.84
N HIS A 347 8.15 -3.99 -24.37
CA HIS A 347 7.75 -2.84 -25.21
C HIS A 347 8.74 -2.58 -26.35
N LYS A 348 10.05 -2.76 -26.13
CA LYS A 348 11.07 -2.63 -27.18
C LYS A 348 11.03 -3.73 -28.24
N ALA A 349 10.30 -4.82 -27.97
CA ALA A 349 10.14 -5.94 -28.90
C ALA A 349 8.88 -5.81 -29.78
N LEU A 350 8.04 -4.80 -29.54
CA LEU A 350 6.95 -4.38 -30.44
C LEU A 350 7.50 -3.50 -31.56
#